data_AF-A0A7X8EZF3-F1
#
_entry.id   AF-A0A7X8EZF3-F1
#
_cell.length_a   1.000
_cell.length_b   1.000
_cell.length_c   1.000
_cell.angle_alpha   90.00
_cell.angle_beta   90.00
_cell.angle_gamma   90.00
#
_symmetry.space_group_name_H-M   'P 1'
#
loop_
_entity.id
_entity.type
_entity.pdbx_description
1 polymer ?
#
loop_
_entity_poly.entity_id
_entity_poly.type
_entity_poly.pdbx_seq_one_letter_code
_entity_poly.pdbx_strand_id
1 'polypeptide(L)'
;TPASAGQWQYRGLMDDVRIYSYALSRYEVADLYLELSEAERLCLEADSPTLRFDFNDDCVVNLADFAIFAADWLNCQIYPDCLP
;
A
#
# COMPACT_ATOMS: atom_id res chain seq x y z
N THR A 1 39.49 19.23 4.06
CA THR A 1 39.98 17.84 4.08
C THR A 1 39.21 17.06 3.02
N PRO A 2 39.86 16.25 2.17
CA PRO A 2 39.12 15.51 1.16
C PRO A 2 38.27 14.45 1.86
N ALA A 3 37.01 14.32 1.47
CA ALA A 3 36.13 13.27 1.98
C ALA A 3 36.73 11.91 1.61
N SER A 4 37.11 11.11 2.61
CA SER A 4 37.49 9.72 2.40
C SER A 4 36.29 8.96 1.83
N ALA A 5 36.50 8.17 0.77
CA ALA A 5 35.51 7.26 0.25
C ALA A 5 34.93 6.41 1.42
N GLY A 6 33.64 6.57 1.71
CA GLY A 6 32.93 5.83 2.76
C GLY A 6 32.15 6.66 3.79
N GLN A 7 32.25 8.00 3.80
CA GLN A 7 31.44 8.80 4.73
C GLN A 7 30.05 9.13 4.15
N TRP A 8 29.11 8.21 4.31
CA TRP A 8 27.68 8.48 4.14
C TRP A 8 27.13 9.07 5.45
N GLN A 9 27.27 10.38 5.62
CA GLN A 9 26.74 11.06 6.80
C GLN A 9 25.22 11.15 6.71
N TYR A 10 24.50 10.32 7.48
CA TYR A 10 23.08 10.51 7.70
C TYR A 10 22.85 11.77 8.54
N ARG A 11 22.00 12.69 8.07
CA ARG A 11 21.61 13.92 8.76
C ARG A 11 20.11 13.90 9.03
N GLY A 12 19.72 13.20 10.08
CA GLY A 12 18.34 13.09 10.56
C GLY A 12 18.30 12.52 11.97
N LEU A 13 17.09 12.29 12.48
CA LEU A 13 16.87 11.56 13.74
C LEU A 13 16.59 10.10 13.40
N MET A 14 17.23 9.18 14.12
CA MET A 14 16.90 7.76 14.09
C MET A 14 16.21 7.41 15.41
N ASP A 15 15.18 6.59 15.34
CA ASP A 15 14.50 6.02 16.50
C ASP A 15 14.26 4.53 16.27
N ASP A 16 14.12 3.78 17.36
CA ASP A 16 13.84 2.34 17.42
C ASP A 16 14.65 1.45 16.44
N VAL A 17 15.97 1.62 16.40
CA VAL A 17 16.84 0.85 15.49
C VAL A 17 16.98 -0.61 15.97
N ARG A 18 16.56 -1.56 15.13
CA ARG A 18 16.64 -3.01 15.38
C ARG A 18 17.47 -3.72 14.29
N ILE A 19 18.26 -4.74 14.67
CA ILE A 19 19.04 -5.57 13.74
C ILE A 19 18.71 -7.05 14.01
N TYR A 20 18.30 -7.77 12.96
CA TYR A 20 17.93 -9.19 13.03
C TYR A 20 18.96 -10.05 12.27
N SER A 21 19.32 -11.19 12.84
CA SER A 21 20.24 -12.17 12.23
C SER A 21 19.55 -13.14 11.26
N TYR A 22 18.26 -12.93 11.00
CA TYR A 22 17.41 -13.77 10.15
C TYR A 22 16.41 -12.90 9.37
N ALA A 23 15.86 -13.47 8.30
CA ALA A 23 14.81 -12.82 7.55
C ALA A 23 13.49 -12.92 8.33
N LEU A 24 12.95 -11.76 8.71
CA LEU A 24 11.60 -11.66 9.23
C LEU A 24 10.60 -11.99 8.12
N SER A 25 9.51 -12.64 8.49
CA SER A 25 8.35 -12.81 7.63
C SER A 25 7.65 -11.46 7.39
N ARG A 26 6.88 -11.37 6.31
CA ARG A 26 6.09 -10.15 6.02
C ARG A 26 5.13 -9.77 7.15
N TYR A 27 4.62 -10.75 7.91
CA TYR A 27 3.71 -10.51 9.03
C TYR A 27 4.46 -9.93 10.23
N GLU A 28 5.63 -10.46 10.56
CA GLU A 28 6.47 -9.91 11.65
C GLU A 28 6.90 -8.47 11.33
N VAL A 29 7.22 -8.15 10.08
CA VAL A 29 7.54 -6.78 9.67
C VAL A 29 6.31 -5.86 9.81
N ALA A 30 5.13 -6.35 9.44
CA ALA A 30 3.89 -5.58 9.57
C ALA A 30 3.53 -5.31 11.03
N ASP A 31 3.66 -6.32 11.91
CA ASP A 31 3.41 -6.18 13.34
C ASP A 31 4.37 -5.15 13.97
N LEU A 32 5.65 -5.16 13.59
CA LEU A 32 6.64 -4.16 14.03
C LEU A 32 6.26 -2.73 13.60
N TYR A 33 5.73 -2.57 12.38
CA TYR A 33 5.25 -1.28 11.89
C TYR A 33 4.01 -0.81 12.67
N LEU A 34 3.05 -1.70 12.88
CA LEU A 34 1.79 -1.39 13.57
C LEU A 34 2.00 -1.08 15.07
N GLU A 35 3.00 -1.69 15.72
CA GLU A 35 3.35 -1.41 17.13
C GLU A 35 3.69 0.07 17.37
N LEU A 36 4.31 0.73 16.38
CA LEU A 36 4.82 2.10 16.49
C LEU A 36 3.97 3.13 15.75
N SER A 37 3.07 2.68 14.88
CA SER A 37 2.22 3.56 14.08
C SER A 37 0.88 3.83 14.76
N GLU A 38 0.25 4.96 14.43
CA GLU A 38 -1.16 5.20 14.77
C GLU A 38 -2.14 4.46 13.84
N ALA A 39 -1.65 3.67 12.87
CA ALA A 39 -2.49 2.98 11.91
C ALA A 39 -3.17 1.76 12.56
N GLU A 40 -4.48 1.63 12.32
CA GLU A 40 -5.26 0.49 12.83
C GLU A 40 -5.01 -0.80 12.05
N ARG A 41 -4.67 -0.68 10.75
CA ARG A 41 -4.45 -1.82 9.85
C ARG A 41 -3.54 -1.44 8.68
N LEU A 42 -2.90 -2.47 8.10
CA LEU A 42 -2.03 -2.35 6.94
C LEU A 42 -2.51 -3.25 5.80
N CYS A 43 -2.43 -2.76 4.56
CA CYS A 43 -2.60 -3.56 3.36
C CYS A 43 -1.27 -4.20 2.99
N LEU A 44 -1.09 -5.48 3.34
CA LEU A 44 0.19 -6.18 3.16
C LEU A 44 0.63 -6.29 1.70
N GLU A 45 -0.33 -6.39 0.79
CA GLU A 45 -0.10 -6.50 -0.64
C GLU A 45 -1.10 -5.57 -1.34
N ALA A 46 -0.91 -4.26 -1.22
CA ALA A 46 -1.81 -3.27 -1.84
C ALA A 46 -1.97 -3.49 -3.36
N ASP A 47 -0.90 -3.94 -4.03
CA ASP A 47 -0.91 -4.26 -5.46
C ASP A 47 -1.27 -5.73 -5.76
N SER A 48 -1.82 -6.48 -4.79
CA SER A 48 -2.13 -7.90 -4.97
C SER A 48 -3.15 -8.09 -6.09
N PRO A 49 -2.99 -9.11 -6.96
CA PRO A 49 -4.00 -9.45 -7.96
C PRO A 49 -5.40 -9.72 -7.38
N THR A 50 -5.49 -10.08 -6.09
CA THR A 50 -6.77 -10.29 -5.39
C THR A 50 -7.51 -8.99 -5.06
N LEU A 51 -6.81 -7.85 -5.04
CA LEU A 51 -7.37 -6.52 -4.81
C LEU A 51 -7.60 -5.74 -6.11
N ARG A 52 -7.52 -6.40 -7.28
CA ARG A 52 -7.70 -5.76 -8.59
C ARG A 52 -9.01 -4.97 -8.73
N PHE A 53 -10.03 -5.34 -7.96
CA PHE A 53 -11.37 -4.72 -7.99
C PHE A 53 -11.76 -4.11 -6.64
N ASP A 54 -10.78 -3.77 -5.82
CA ASP A 54 -10.96 -2.89 -4.67
C ASP A 54 -11.04 -1.45 -5.19
N PHE A 55 -12.26 -0.93 -5.33
CA PHE A 55 -12.50 0.36 -5.97
C PHE A 55 -12.53 1.51 -4.96
N ASN A 56 -12.60 1.22 -3.66
CA ASN A 56 -12.56 2.23 -2.60
C ASN A 56 -11.24 2.25 -1.81
N ASP A 57 -10.26 1.44 -2.22
CA ASP A 57 -8.93 1.31 -1.61
C ASP A 57 -9.00 0.94 -0.11
N ASP A 58 -9.99 0.15 0.27
CA ASP A 58 -10.15 -0.31 1.66
C ASP A 58 -9.49 -1.67 1.95
N CYS A 59 -8.84 -2.27 0.97
CA CYS A 59 -8.12 -3.54 0.99
C CYS A 59 -9.00 -4.76 1.26
N VAL A 60 -10.30 -4.64 0.99
CA VAL A 60 -11.28 -5.72 1.11
C VAL A 60 -12.25 -5.67 -0.06
N VAL A 61 -12.08 -6.54 -1.05
CA VAL A 61 -13.06 -6.65 -2.15
C VAL A 61 -14.39 -7.22 -1.62
N ASN A 62 -15.41 -6.38 -1.51
CA ASN A 62 -16.72 -6.71 -0.93
C ASN A 62 -17.90 -5.99 -1.63
N LEU A 63 -19.05 -5.91 -0.96
CA LEU A 63 -20.25 -5.29 -1.50
C LEU A 63 -20.07 -3.78 -1.78
N ALA A 64 -19.22 -3.09 -1.03
CA ALA A 64 -18.89 -1.68 -1.26
C ALA A 64 -18.26 -1.48 -2.64
N ASP A 65 -17.28 -2.31 -3.01
CA ASP A 65 -16.65 -2.26 -4.34
C ASP A 65 -17.64 -2.62 -5.44
N PHE A 66 -18.45 -3.65 -5.20
CA PHE A 66 -19.50 -4.01 -6.14
C PHE A 66 -20.47 -2.84 -6.36
N ALA A 67 -20.80 -2.08 -5.32
CA ALA A 67 -21.67 -0.92 -5.46
C ALA A 67 -21.02 0.19 -6.29
N ILE A 68 -19.72 0.43 -6.16
CA ILE A 68 -18.97 1.39 -6.99
C ILE A 68 -18.98 0.95 -8.46
N PHE A 69 -18.68 -0.32 -8.71
CA PHE A 69 -18.78 -0.88 -10.06
C PHE A 69 -20.20 -0.77 -10.63
N ALA A 70 -21.21 -1.16 -9.84
CA ALA A 70 -22.61 -1.12 -10.26
C ALA A 70 -23.10 0.30 -10.54
N ALA A 71 -22.57 1.32 -9.83
CA ALA A 71 -22.92 2.71 -10.04
C ALA A 71 -22.48 3.25 -11.41
N ASP A 72 -21.43 2.68 -12.00
CA ASP A 72 -20.92 3.05 -13.33
C ASP A 72 -21.30 2.03 -14.42
N TRP A 73 -21.95 0.92 -14.04
CA TRP A 73 -22.27 -0.17 -14.96
C TRP A 73 -23.21 0.31 -16.05
N LEU A 74 -22.82 0.02 -17.29
CA LEU A 74 -23.54 0.31 -18.54
C LEU A 74 -23.43 1.77 -19.00
N ASN A 75 -22.65 2.61 -18.31
CA ASN A 75 -22.19 3.87 -18.88
C ASN A 75 -21.34 3.61 -20.14
N CYS A 76 -21.43 4.48 -21.13
CA CYS A 76 -20.79 4.25 -22.42
C CYS A 76 -20.34 5.52 -23.15
N GLN A 77 -19.37 5.36 -24.05
CA GLN A 77 -18.76 6.43 -24.86
C GLN A 77 -18.43 5.94 -26.29
N ILE A 78 -19.42 5.43 -27.02
CA ILE A 78 -19.36 4.94 -28.41
C ILE A 78 -20.13 5.92 -29.34
N TYR A 79 -19.73 6.03 -30.62
CA TYR A 79 -20.42 6.85 -31.63
C TYR A 79 -20.52 6.07 -32.96
N PRO A 80 -21.62 6.14 -33.76
CA PRO A 80 -22.75 7.08 -33.69
C PRO A 80 -23.80 6.79 -32.62
N ASP A 81 -23.69 5.67 -31.92
CA ASP A 81 -24.51 5.38 -30.74
C ASP A 81 -23.62 5.06 -29.54
N CYS A 82 -24.10 5.46 -28.36
CA CYS A 82 -23.49 5.45 -27.02
C CYS A 82 -22.74 6.72 -26.58
N LEU A 83 -23.43 7.84 -26.46
CA LEU A 83 -23.03 9.02 -25.70
C LEU A 83 -24.35 9.57 -25.13
N PRO A 84 -24.49 10.21 -23.95
CA PRO A 84 -23.66 10.29 -22.77
C PRO A 84 -23.78 9.08 -21.82
#